data_AF-A0A662EHV6-F1
#
_entry.id   AF-A0A662EHV6-F1
#
_cell.length_a   1.000
_cell.length_b   1.000
_cell.length_c   1.000
_cell.angle_alpha   90.00
_cell.angle_beta   90.00
_cell.angle_gamma   90.00
#
_symmetry.space_group_name_H-M   'P 1'
#
loop_
_entity.id
_entity.type
_entity.pdbx_description
1 polymer ?
#
loop_
_entity_poly.entity_id
_entity_poly.type
_entity_poly.pdbx_seq_one_letter_code
_entity_poly.pdbx_strand_id
1 'polypeptide(L)'
;MRNRIEAVRDLLAADIRRGANNQLLITERGLDTLKALQELCETGHTLKEASNILRYEINRKDERLARPGSETGQKLDKQEETGWEALVEHLAAQVRALERRVAALEARRAGEGEPWWLRWTGAQ
;
A
#
# COMPACT_ATOMS: atom_id res chain seq x y z
N MET A 1 18.60 -1.76 5.01
CA MET A 1 17.85 -1.38 6.24
C MET A 1 17.37 0.08 6.24
N ARG A 2 18.17 1.05 5.75
CA ARG A 2 17.85 2.50 5.76
C ARG A 2 16.49 2.86 5.15
N ASN A 3 16.15 2.31 3.98
CA ASN A 3 14.87 2.57 3.30
C ASN A 3 13.64 2.09 4.08
N ARG A 4 13.77 1.05 4.92
CA ARG A 4 12.63 0.51 5.69
C ARG A 4 12.25 1.46 6.83
N ILE A 5 13.24 2.07 7.47
CA ILE A 5 13.04 3.02 8.56
C ILE A 5 12.49 4.34 8.01
N GLU A 6 12.98 4.80 6.85
CA GLU A 6 12.48 6.03 6.21
C GLU A 6 11.00 5.93 5.81
N ALA A 7 10.54 4.77 5.33
CA ALA A 7 9.15 4.58 4.92
C ALA A 7 8.13 4.81 6.04
N VAL A 8 8.53 4.57 7.29
CA VAL A 8 7.65 4.63 8.47
C VAL A 8 7.98 5.83 9.36
N ARG A 9 9.13 6.48 9.15
CA ARG A 9 9.60 7.61 9.96
C ARG A 9 8.57 8.72 10.02
N ASP A 10 7.99 9.10 8.89
CA ASP A 10 7.09 10.25 8.83
C ASP A 10 5.73 9.94 9.49
N LEU A 11 5.32 8.67 9.55
CA LEU A 11 4.12 8.21 10.28
C LEU A 11 4.32 8.24 11.79
N LEU A 12 5.53 7.89 12.25
CA LEU A 12 5.83 7.76 13.67
C LEU A 12 6.54 8.99 14.24
N ALA A 13 6.83 10.01 13.44
CA ALA A 13 7.60 11.19 13.85
C ALA A 13 6.92 11.97 14.99
N ALA A 14 5.58 12.00 15.01
CA ALA A 14 4.82 12.65 16.06
C ALA A 14 4.77 11.83 17.37
N ASP A 15 4.95 10.51 17.25
CA ASP A 15 4.68 9.53 18.31
C ASP A 15 5.94 8.84 18.86
N ILE A 16 7.11 9.10 18.26
CA ILE A 16 8.41 8.61 18.72
C ILE A 16 9.23 9.77 19.29
N ARG A 17 9.75 9.57 20.50
CA ARG A 17 10.70 10.47 21.15
C ARG A 17 11.94 9.71 21.60
N ARG A 18 13.08 10.40 21.67
CA ARG A 18 14.28 9.85 22.29
C ARG A 18 14.25 10.14 23.80
N GLY A 19 14.38 9.09 24.61
CA GLY A 19 14.55 9.16 26.05
C GLY A 19 16.03 9.25 26.45
N ALA A 20 16.27 9.20 27.76
CA ALA A 20 17.63 9.11 28.31
C ALA A 20 18.36 7.87 27.75
N ASN A 21 19.68 7.96 27.58
CA ASN A 21 20.51 6.87 27.06
C ASN A 21 20.05 6.31 25.70
N ASN A 22 19.54 7.17 24.82
CA ASN A 22 19.14 6.81 23.46
C ASN A 22 17.97 5.80 23.37
N GLN A 23 17.15 5.71 24.41
CA GLN A 23 15.93 4.90 24.40
C GLN A 23 14.92 5.47 23.40
N LEU A 24 14.21 4.61 22.68
CA LEU A 24 13.05 5.02 21.87
C LEU A 24 11.79 4.92 22.73
N LEU A 25 11.22 6.05 23.06
CA LEU A 25 9.93 6.17 23.74
C LEU A 25 8.86 6.31 22.66
N ILE A 26 7.84 5.47 22.74
CA ILE A 26 6.74 5.43 21.78
C ILE A 26 5.45 5.70 22.55
N THR A 27 4.60 6.59 22.04
CA THR A 27 3.25 6.81 22.59
C THR A 27 2.36 5.59 22.33
N GLU A 28 1.24 5.45 23.06
CA GLU A 28 0.27 4.38 22.80
C GLU A 28 -0.25 4.44 21.35
N ARG A 29 -0.51 5.65 20.83
CA ARG A 29 -0.88 5.87 19.43
C ARG A 29 0.20 5.38 18.44
N GLY A 30 1.48 5.61 18.76
CA GLY A 30 2.59 5.09 17.95
C GLY A 30 2.69 3.57 18.01
N LEU A 31 2.39 2.96 19.15
CA LEU A 31 2.34 1.50 19.30
C LEU A 31 1.21 0.90 18.46
N ASP A 32 0.02 1.50 18.47
CA ASP A 32 -1.10 1.03 17.65
C ASP A 32 -0.82 1.18 16.15
N THR A 33 -0.15 2.25 15.76
CA THR A 33 0.32 2.45 14.38
C THR A 33 1.31 1.37 13.96
N LEU A 34 2.22 0.97 14.85
CA LEU A 34 3.17 -0.13 14.59
C LEU A 34 2.47 -1.49 14.49
N LYS A 35 1.47 -1.76 15.33
CA LYS A 35 0.67 -2.99 15.27
C LYS A 35 -0.11 -3.10 13.96
N ALA A 36 -0.80 -2.02 13.56
CA ALA A 36 -1.53 -1.98 12.30
C ALA A 36 -0.59 -2.15 11.09
N LEU A 37 0.61 -1.56 11.17
CA LEU A 37 1.63 -1.73 10.14
C LEU A 37 2.16 -3.16 10.07
N GLN A 38 2.31 -3.83 11.22
CA GLN A 38 2.69 -5.24 11.29
C GLN A 38 1.60 -6.13 10.68
N GLU A 39 0.32 -5.91 11.03
CA GLU A 39 -0.82 -6.66 10.49
C GLU A 39 -0.88 -6.57 8.96
N LEU A 40 -0.70 -5.36 8.40
CA LEU A 40 -0.62 -5.17 6.94
C LEU A 40 0.60 -5.84 6.31
N CYS A 41 1.72 -5.94 7.03
CA CYS A 41 2.87 -6.70 6.52
C CYS A 41 2.59 -8.22 6.55
N GLU A 42 1.87 -8.70 7.56
CA GLU A 42 1.48 -10.11 7.71
C GLU A 42 0.49 -10.56 6.62
N THR A 43 -0.33 -9.64 6.09
CA THR A 43 -1.22 -9.91 4.94
C THR A 43 -0.48 -9.92 3.60
N GLY A 44 0.85 -9.73 3.60
CA GLY A 44 1.71 -9.82 2.42
C GLY A 44 1.99 -8.48 1.75
N HIS A 45 1.54 -7.35 2.31
CA HIS A 45 1.93 -6.04 1.77
C HIS A 45 3.38 -5.71 2.11
N THR A 46 4.04 -5.02 1.19
CA THR A 46 5.35 -4.46 1.49
C THR A 46 5.21 -3.33 2.52
N LEU A 47 6.27 -3.09 3.30
CA LEU A 47 6.31 -2.03 4.30
C LEU A 47 5.94 -0.65 3.74
N LYS A 48 6.24 -0.40 2.45
CA LYS A 48 5.92 0.84 1.76
C LYS A 48 4.43 0.95 1.46
N GLU A 49 3.80 -0.14 1.03
CA GLU A 49 2.37 -0.21 0.76
C GLU A 49 1.57 -0.08 2.06
N ALA A 50 1.95 -0.82 3.09
CA ALA A 50 1.35 -0.74 4.42
C ALA A 50 1.41 0.71 4.98
N SER A 51 2.57 1.37 4.83
CA SER A 51 2.76 2.77 5.23
C SER A 51 1.86 3.73 4.43
N ASN A 52 1.71 3.52 3.12
CA ASN A 52 0.83 4.34 2.30
C ASN A 52 -0.65 4.16 2.67
N ILE A 53 -1.09 2.94 2.95
CA ILE A 53 -2.45 2.63 3.39
C ILE A 53 -2.75 3.35 4.71
N LEU A 54 -1.85 3.24 5.69
CA LEU A 54 -2.02 3.91 6.99
C LEU A 54 -2.05 5.44 6.88
N ARG A 55 -1.23 6.04 6.00
CA ARG A 55 -1.34 7.50 5.75
C ARG A 55 -2.71 7.89 5.23
N TYR A 56 -3.26 7.11 4.30
CA TYR A 56 -4.57 7.38 3.74
C TYR A 56 -5.67 7.30 4.81
N GLU A 57 -5.60 6.30 5.70
CA GLU A 57 -6.55 6.14 6.79
C GLU A 57 -6.47 7.26 7.84
N ILE A 58 -5.26 7.69 8.21
CA ILE A 58 -5.05 8.79 9.15
C ILE A 58 -5.60 10.10 8.58
N ASN A 59 -5.28 10.41 7.33
CA ASN A 59 -5.79 11.62 6.66
C ASN A 59 -7.34 11.61 6.57
N ARG A 60 -7.94 10.46 6.24
CA ARG A 60 -9.42 10.32 6.22
C ARG A 60 -10.05 10.52 7.59
N LYS A 61 -9.42 10.05 8.66
CA LYS A 61 -9.91 10.25 10.04
C LYS A 61 -9.80 11.73 10.44
N ASP A 62 -8.70 12.39 10.10
CA ASP A 62 -8.51 13.81 10.39
C ASP A 62 -9.50 14.69 9.61
N GLU A 63 -9.78 14.39 8.34
CA GLU A 63 -10.80 15.08 7.53
C GLU A 63 -12.22 14.93 8.11
N ARG A 64 -12.55 13.75 8.68
CA ARG A 64 -13.83 13.53 9.35
C ARG A 64 -13.96 14.30 10.66
N LEU A 65 -12.86 14.47 11.40
CA LEU A 65 -12.83 15.21 12.67
C LEU A 65 -12.76 16.73 12.48
N ALA A 66 -12.17 17.19 11.38
CA ALA A 66 -12.04 18.62 11.07
C ALA A 66 -13.30 19.27 10.48
N ARG A 67 -14.38 18.51 10.21
CA ARG A 67 -15.68 19.09 9.88
C ARG A 67 -16.41 19.48 11.17
N PRO A 68 -16.53 20.79 11.52
CA PRO A 68 -17.45 21.20 12.56
C PRO A 68 -18.86 20.81 12.12
N GLY A 69 -19.62 20.16 13.02
CA GLY A 69 -20.99 19.75 12.75
C GLY A 69 -21.83 20.94 12.32
N SER A 70 -22.12 21.03 11.03
CA SER A 70 -23.20 21.86 10.51
C SER A 70 -24.45 21.01 10.57
N GLU A 71 -25.27 21.25 11.59
CA GLU A 71 -26.69 20.92 11.49
C GLU A 71 -27.25 21.58 10.22
N THR A 72 -28.09 20.84 9.50
CA THR A 72 -28.75 21.18 8.23
C THR A 72 -27.97 20.81 6.97
N GLY A 73 -28.44 19.78 6.27
CA GLY A 73 -28.44 19.78 4.80
C GLY A 73 -27.85 18.55 4.10
N GLN A 74 -28.70 17.56 3.87
CA GLN A 74 -28.82 16.83 2.59
C GLN A 74 -27.64 15.95 2.11
N LYS A 75 -27.87 14.63 2.19
CA LYS A 75 -27.49 13.60 1.20
C LYS A 75 -26.07 13.69 0.63
N LEU A 76 -25.08 13.23 1.40
CA LEU A 76 -23.75 12.87 0.85
C LEU A 76 -23.37 11.40 1.09
N ASP A 77 -24.31 10.58 1.56
CA ASP A 77 -24.04 9.18 1.95
C ASP A 77 -24.26 8.16 0.82
N LYS A 78 -24.63 8.58 -0.39
CA LYS A 78 -24.93 7.66 -1.51
C LYS A 78 -23.96 7.72 -2.70
N GLN A 79 -22.99 8.63 -2.68
CA GLN A 79 -22.02 8.74 -3.79
C GLN A 79 -20.67 8.06 -3.50
N GLU A 80 -20.32 7.82 -2.23
CA GLU A 80 -19.06 7.12 -1.90
C GLU A 80 -19.15 5.59 -2.03
N GLU A 81 -20.33 4.98 -1.86
CA GLU A 81 -20.48 3.52 -1.97
C GLU A 81 -20.20 2.99 -3.39
N THR A 82 -20.45 3.78 -4.43
CA THR A 82 -20.28 3.36 -5.84
C THR A 82 -18.91 3.71 -6.43
N GLY A 83 -18.15 4.62 -5.78
CA GLY A 83 -16.85 5.05 -6.28
C GLY A 83 -15.77 3.97 -6.15
N TRP A 84 -15.82 3.17 -5.10
CA TRP A 84 -14.89 2.05 -4.92
C TRP A 84 -15.18 0.89 -5.86
N GLU A 85 -16.45 0.62 -6.16
CA GLU A 85 -16.84 -0.39 -7.17
C GLU A 85 -16.30 -0.04 -8.56
N ALA A 86 -16.40 1.22 -8.97
CA ALA A 86 -15.83 1.70 -10.24
C ALA A 86 -14.29 1.58 -10.28
N LEU A 87 -13.62 1.84 -9.14
CA LEU A 87 -12.18 1.66 -9.02
C LEU A 87 -11.78 0.17 -9.11
N VAL A 88 -12.52 -0.71 -8.43
CA VAL A 88 -12.30 -2.16 -8.48
C VAL A 88 -12.53 -2.70 -9.90
N GLU A 89 -13.59 -2.26 -10.57
CA GLU A 89 -13.88 -2.65 -11.95
C GLU A 89 -12.78 -2.18 -12.90
N HIS A 90 -12.31 -0.95 -12.73
CA HIS A 90 -11.20 -0.41 -13.50
C HIS A 90 -9.90 -1.20 -13.28
N LEU A 91 -9.55 -1.51 -12.03
CA LEU A 91 -8.37 -2.31 -11.70
C LEU A 91 -8.49 -3.74 -12.24
N ALA A 92 -9.65 -4.38 -12.13
CA ALA A 92 -9.91 -5.68 -12.72
C ALA A 92 -9.75 -5.66 -14.26
N ALA A 93 -10.19 -4.58 -14.92
CA ALA A 93 -9.98 -4.40 -16.35
C ALA A 93 -8.50 -4.24 -16.72
N GLN A 94 -7.71 -3.53 -15.90
CA GLN A 94 -6.26 -3.42 -16.09
C GLN A 94 -5.56 -4.78 -15.91
N VAL A 95 -5.91 -5.55 -14.88
CA VAL A 95 -5.36 -6.90 -14.66
C VAL A 95 -5.64 -7.80 -15.86
N ARG A 96 -6.89 -7.85 -16.34
CA ARG A 96 -7.25 -8.61 -17.55
C ARG A 96 -6.50 -8.16 -18.81
N ALA A 97 -6.19 -6.87 -18.93
CA ALA A 97 -5.39 -6.37 -20.05
C ALA A 97 -3.92 -6.81 -19.94
N LEU A 98 -3.36 -6.83 -18.73
CA LEU A 98 -2.01 -7.33 -18.47
C LEU A 98 -1.93 -8.85 -18.71
N GLU A 99 -2.88 -9.63 -18.21
CA GLU A 99 -2.95 -11.08 -18.45
C GLU A 99 -2.97 -11.41 -19.94
N ARG A 100 -3.78 -10.69 -20.73
CA ARG A 100 -3.80 -10.88 -22.20
C ARG A 100 -2.46 -10.56 -22.85
N ARG A 101 -1.76 -9.53 -22.38
CA ARG A 101 -0.42 -9.19 -22.88
C ARG A 101 0.61 -10.25 -22.49
N VAL A 102 0.55 -10.75 -21.27
CA VAL A 102 1.42 -11.84 -20.80
C VAL A 102 1.15 -13.10 -21.62
N ALA A 103 -0.10 -13.52 -21.77
CA ALA A 103 -0.47 -14.68 -22.59
C ALA A 103 0.00 -14.55 -24.05
N ALA A 104 -0.12 -13.35 -24.64
CA ALA A 104 0.39 -13.09 -25.99
C ALA A 104 1.93 -13.17 -26.07
N LEU A 105 2.64 -12.69 -25.03
CA LEU A 105 4.10 -12.79 -24.95
C LEU A 105 4.55 -14.23 -24.69
N GLU A 106 3.85 -14.98 -23.87
CA GLU A 106 4.10 -16.40 -23.61
C GLU A 106 3.83 -17.25 -24.84
N ALA A 107 2.74 -16.99 -25.58
CA ALA A 107 2.47 -17.66 -26.86
C ALA A 107 3.55 -17.38 -27.91
N ARG A 108 4.07 -16.14 -27.95
CA ARG A 108 5.23 -15.79 -28.79
C ARG A 108 6.49 -16.54 -28.34
N ARG A 109 6.74 -16.60 -27.03
CA ARG A 109 7.87 -17.34 -26.44
C ARG A 109 7.74 -18.86 -26.58
N ALA A 110 6.55 -19.42 -26.69
CA ALA A 110 6.35 -20.85 -26.94
C ALA A 110 6.69 -21.23 -28.40
N GLY A 111 6.60 -20.28 -29.33
CA GLY A 111 7.01 -20.47 -30.74
C GLY A 111 8.45 -20.10 -31.02
N GLU A 112 9.04 -19.18 -30.24
CA GLU A 112 10.46 -18.84 -30.31
C GLU A 112 11.25 -19.77 -29.38
N GLY A 113 12.05 -20.66 -29.95
CA GLY A 113 12.89 -21.60 -29.20
C GLY A 113 13.78 -20.95 -28.14
N GLU A 114 14.50 -21.80 -27.39
CA GLU A 114 15.21 -21.42 -26.16
C GLU A 114 15.96 -20.07 -26.26
N PRO A 115 15.65 -19.10 -25.37
CA PRO A 115 16.26 -17.78 -25.39
C PRO A 115 17.78 -17.82 -25.41
N TRP A 116 18.40 -16.92 -26.19
CA TRP A 116 19.86 -16.90 -26.37
C TRP A 116 20.66 -16.79 -25.06
N TRP A 117 20.07 -16.20 -24.01
CA TRP A 117 20.69 -16.11 -22.68
C TRP A 117 20.66 -17.42 -21.87
N LEU A 118 19.75 -18.35 -22.17
CA LEU A 118 19.74 -19.70 -21.59
C LEU A 118 20.74 -20.62 -22.30
N ARG A 119 21.14 -20.30 -23.54
CA ARG A 119 22.17 -21.05 -24.28
C ARG A 119 23.58 -20.91 -23.69
N TRP A 120 23.82 -19.92 -22.83
CA TRP A 120 25.12 -19.71 -22.19
C TRP A 120 25.34 -20.54 -20.92
N THR A 121 24.28 -21.07 -20.30
CA THR A 121 24.39 -21.87 -19.06
C THR A 121 24.66 -23.35 -19.30
N GLY A 122 24.67 -23.82 -20.56
CA GLY A 122 24.89 -25.22 -20.93
C GLY A 122 26.31 -25.57 -21.40
N ALA A 123 27.28 -24.66 -21.29
CA ALA A 123 28.68 -24.94 -21.61
C ALA A 123 29.46 -25.35 -20.35
N GLN A 124 29.30 -26.60 -19.92
CA GLN A 124 30.25 -27.32 -19.06
C GLN A 124 30.43 -28.74 -19.57
#